data_AF-A0A9P8VE07-F1
#
_entry.id   AF-A0A9P8VE07-F1
#
_cell.length_a   1.000
_cell.length_b   1.000
_cell.length_c   1.000
_cell.angle_alpha   90.00
_cell.angle_beta   90.00
_cell.angle_gamma   90.00
#
_symmetry.space_group_name_H-M   'P 1'
#
loop_
_entity.id
_entity.type
_entity.pdbx_description
1 polymer ?
#
loop_
_entity_poly.entity_id
_entity_poly.type
_entity_poly.pdbx_seq_one_letter_code
_entity_poly.pdbx_strand_id
1 'polypeptide(L)'
;MVFNGPAACALRGTVYRSLSWRALRPQSIAGQAIPTATRHSRRNLTSTATPDNNEQRTWTTPLAKQLADAMMITGPVPLASYMRMCLTGDIGGYYTGLTEKDRDQFGLKGDFVTSPEISQIFGELVGIWFVAEWLSQGKPKNVHLIELGPGRGTLMDDILRTLSNFKDFAQSIESIYMVEASATLREAQKKLLCGDEAK
;
A
#
# COMPACT_ATOMS: atom_id res chain seq x y z
N MET A 1 10.89 -3.66 9.13
CA MET A 1 10.86 -4.21 10.50
C MET A 1 11.06 -5.71 10.41
N VAL A 2 11.89 -6.29 11.28
CA VAL A 2 12.18 -7.73 11.31
C VAL A 2 11.53 -8.33 12.56
N PHE A 3 10.70 -9.35 12.40
CA PHE A 3 10.15 -10.14 13.50
C PHE A 3 10.81 -11.52 13.46
N ASN A 4 11.60 -11.87 14.48
CA ASN A 4 12.30 -13.15 14.57
C ASN A 4 11.55 -14.14 15.48
N GLY A 5 11.45 -15.40 15.05
CA GLY A 5 10.99 -16.54 15.84
C GLY A 5 9.48 -16.89 15.69
N PRO A 6 9.10 -18.16 15.89
CA PRO A 6 7.76 -18.70 15.55
C PRO A 6 6.63 -18.29 16.51
N ALA A 7 6.79 -17.26 17.35
CA ALA A 7 5.80 -16.92 18.38
C ALA A 7 5.79 -15.46 18.88
N ALA A 8 6.61 -14.56 18.35
CA ALA A 8 6.84 -13.29 19.03
C ALA A 8 5.64 -12.31 19.00
N CYS A 9 4.69 -12.46 18.07
CA CYS A 9 3.63 -11.46 17.90
C CYS A 9 2.22 -12.00 17.60
N ALA A 10 2.00 -12.88 16.61
CA ALA A 10 0.65 -13.04 16.01
C ALA A 10 -0.07 -14.40 16.20
N LEU A 11 0.23 -15.20 17.24
CA LEU A 11 -0.47 -16.48 17.49
C LEU A 11 -1.42 -16.44 18.70
N ARG A 12 -2.09 -15.30 18.94
CA ARG A 12 -3.14 -15.24 19.97
C ARG A 12 -4.46 -15.75 19.39
N GLY A 13 -4.89 -16.90 19.89
CA GLY A 13 -6.25 -17.38 19.67
C GLY A 13 -7.26 -16.46 20.37
N THR A 14 -8.23 -15.92 19.63
CA THR A 14 -9.43 -15.33 20.24
C THR A 14 -10.67 -15.60 19.39
N VAL A 15 -11.54 -16.39 20.01
CA VAL A 15 -12.98 -16.65 19.90
C VAL A 15 -13.81 -15.87 18.86
N TYR A 16 -14.53 -16.67 18.07
CA TYR A 16 -15.58 -16.38 17.10
C TYR A 16 -16.67 -15.41 17.59
N ARG A 17 -17.01 -14.38 16.80
CA ARG A 17 -18.33 -13.72 16.84
C ARG A 17 -18.93 -13.78 15.45
N SER A 18 -19.98 -14.59 15.30
CA SER A 18 -20.71 -14.76 14.05
C SER A 18 -21.41 -13.46 13.66
N LEU A 19 -21.22 -13.02 12.42
CA LEU A 19 -22.05 -11.99 11.80
C LEU A 19 -22.75 -12.59 10.58
N SER A 20 -24.07 -12.50 10.64
CA SER A 20 -25.03 -12.98 9.65
C SER A 20 -24.97 -12.14 8.38
N TRP A 21 -24.79 -12.81 7.24
CA TRP A 21 -24.75 -12.20 5.92
C TRP A 21 -26.17 -11.92 5.41
N ARG A 22 -26.52 -10.65 5.17
CA ARG A 22 -27.61 -10.29 4.26
C ARG A 22 -27.01 -9.94 2.90
N ALA A 23 -27.34 -10.74 1.90
CA ALA A 23 -26.94 -10.54 0.51
C ALA A 23 -27.57 -9.26 -0.07
N LEU A 24 -26.75 -8.41 -0.67
CA LEU A 24 -27.20 -7.32 -1.55
C LEU A 24 -27.02 -7.76 -3.02
N ARG A 25 -28.10 -7.61 -3.79
CA ARG A 25 -28.16 -7.96 -5.23
C ARG A 25 -27.43 -6.91 -6.08
N PRO A 26 -26.79 -7.30 -7.19
CA PRO A 26 -26.22 -6.36 -8.13
C PRO A 26 -27.30 -5.75 -9.03
N GLN A 27 -27.24 -4.44 -9.27
CA GLN A 27 -28.02 -3.78 -10.33
C GLN A 27 -27.25 -3.80 -11.65
N SER A 28 -27.98 -4.12 -12.71
CA SER A 28 -27.57 -4.14 -14.12
C SER A 28 -27.40 -2.71 -14.65
N ILE A 29 -26.27 -2.42 -15.29
CA ILE A 29 -26.09 -1.21 -16.10
C ILE A 29 -26.02 -1.62 -17.57
N ALA A 30 -27.00 -1.15 -18.34
CA ALA A 30 -27.11 -1.33 -19.78
C ALA A 30 -26.04 -0.51 -20.52
N GLY A 31 -25.48 -1.11 -21.58
CA GLY A 31 -24.42 -0.52 -22.39
C GLY A 31 -24.87 0.67 -23.24
N GLN A 32 -23.94 1.59 -23.48
CA GLN A 32 -24.02 2.59 -24.52
C GLN A 32 -22.78 2.53 -25.43
N ALA A 33 -23.04 2.73 -26.72
CA ALA A 33 -22.15 2.50 -27.84
C ALA A 33 -21.03 3.55 -27.98
N ILE A 34 -19.92 3.11 -28.58
CA ILE A 34 -18.71 3.88 -28.89
C ILE A 34 -18.88 4.60 -30.23
N PRO A 35 -18.56 5.91 -30.36
CA PRO A 35 -18.43 6.54 -31.66
C PRO A 35 -17.01 6.38 -32.23
N THR A 36 -16.99 6.15 -33.54
CA THR A 36 -15.84 5.90 -34.42
C THR A 36 -14.87 7.10 -34.52
N ALA A 37 -13.58 6.79 -34.59
CA ALA A 37 -12.48 7.75 -34.69
C ALA A 37 -12.48 8.50 -36.03
N THR A 38 -12.49 9.83 -35.96
CA THR A 38 -12.15 10.72 -37.08
C THR A 38 -10.69 11.16 -36.98
N ARG A 39 -9.95 10.91 -38.06
CA ARG A 39 -8.54 11.25 -38.26
C ARG A 39 -8.36 12.77 -38.28
N HIS A 40 -7.68 13.32 -37.28
CA HIS A 40 -7.26 14.72 -37.28
C HIS A 40 -5.78 14.90 -37.59
N SER A 41 -5.56 15.90 -38.45
CA SER A 41 -4.33 16.29 -39.12
C SER A 41 -3.20 16.62 -38.13
N ARG A 42 -1.96 16.26 -38.50
CA ARG A 42 -0.74 16.66 -37.80
C ARG A 42 -0.66 18.20 -37.77
N ARG A 43 -0.77 18.79 -36.58
CA ARG A 43 -0.36 20.19 -36.36
C ARG A 43 1.10 20.20 -35.90
N ASN A 44 1.95 20.85 -36.69
CA ASN A 44 3.31 21.21 -36.31
C ASN A 44 3.24 22.17 -35.11
N LEU A 45 3.90 21.83 -34.01
CA LEU A 45 4.10 22.70 -32.87
C LEU A 45 5.23 23.69 -33.21
N THR A 46 4.87 24.83 -33.79
CA THR A 46 5.72 26.03 -33.74
C THR A 46 5.56 26.66 -32.36
N SER A 47 6.65 26.61 -31.58
CA SER A 47 6.79 27.27 -30.29
C SER A 47 6.86 28.78 -30.50
N THR A 48 5.78 29.48 -30.19
CA THR A 48 5.81 30.92 -29.88
C THR A 48 4.86 31.20 -28.73
N ALA A 49 5.41 31.22 -27.51
CA ALA A 49 4.84 31.93 -26.37
C ALA A 49 5.90 32.09 -25.27
N THR A 50 6.59 33.21 -25.26
CA THR A 50 6.97 33.85 -24.00
C THR A 50 5.76 34.64 -23.50
N PRO A 51 5.22 34.37 -22.30
CA PRO A 51 4.60 35.41 -21.51
C PRO A 51 5.67 35.96 -20.58
N ASP A 52 6.13 37.17 -20.89
CA ASP A 52 6.66 38.08 -19.89
C ASP A 52 5.46 38.58 -19.09
N ASN A 53 5.26 38.06 -17.88
CA ASN A 53 4.40 38.68 -16.89
C ASN A 53 4.89 38.33 -15.49
N ASN A 54 5.31 39.38 -14.79
CA ASN A 54 5.83 39.41 -13.43
C ASN A 54 4.72 39.12 -12.39
N GLU A 55 4.03 37.99 -12.53
CA GLU A 55 3.19 37.41 -11.48
C GLU A 55 4.02 36.38 -10.73
N GLN A 56 4.35 36.66 -9.46
CA GLN A 56 5.00 35.69 -8.60
C GLN A 56 4.13 34.44 -8.53
N ARG A 57 4.58 33.32 -9.13
CA ARG A 57 3.85 32.05 -9.08
C ARG A 57 3.62 31.64 -7.64
N THR A 58 2.35 31.58 -7.24
CA THR A 58 1.95 31.08 -5.92
C THR A 58 1.91 29.54 -5.96
N TRP A 59 2.79 28.90 -5.19
CA TRP A 59 2.84 27.45 -5.07
C TRP A 59 1.85 26.96 -4.00
N THR A 60 1.05 25.94 -4.32
CA THR A 60 0.03 25.39 -3.41
C THR A 60 0.61 24.57 -2.28
N THR A 61 1.79 23.98 -2.46
CA THR A 61 2.47 23.18 -1.43
C THR A 61 3.98 23.50 -1.35
N PRO A 62 4.62 23.28 -0.19
CA PRO A 62 6.07 23.41 -0.07
C PRO A 62 6.84 22.51 -1.05
N LEU A 63 6.31 21.31 -1.33
CA LEU A 63 6.88 20.38 -2.31
C LEU A 63 6.82 20.95 -3.72
N ALA A 64 5.69 21.55 -4.11
CA ALA A 64 5.55 22.16 -5.44
C ALA A 64 6.57 23.29 -5.65
N LYS A 65 6.81 24.11 -4.63
CA LYS A 65 7.86 25.12 -4.64
C LYS A 65 9.25 24.50 -4.82
N GLN A 66 9.59 23.48 -4.01
CA GLN A 66 10.89 22.81 -4.10
C GLN A 66 11.15 22.21 -5.49
N LEU A 67 10.14 21.58 -6.10
CA LEU A 67 10.24 21.02 -7.44
C LEU A 67 10.46 22.11 -8.50
N ALA A 68 9.76 23.23 -8.38
CA ALA A 68 9.95 24.36 -9.29
C ALA A 68 11.35 24.97 -9.17
N ASP A 69 11.83 25.19 -7.95
CA ASP A 69 13.17 25.71 -7.68
C ASP A 69 14.23 24.74 -8.25
N ALA A 70 14.06 23.42 -8.07
CA ALA A 70 14.95 22.42 -8.63
C ALA A 70 14.97 22.46 -10.17
N MET A 71 13.81 22.59 -10.81
CA MET A 71 13.70 22.70 -12.27
C MET A 71 14.33 23.98 -12.82
N MET A 72 14.24 25.09 -12.09
CA MET A 72 14.86 26.36 -12.47
C MET A 72 16.39 26.30 -12.42
N ILE A 73 16.96 25.60 -11.44
CA ILE A 73 18.40 25.54 -11.22
C ILE A 73 19.06 24.46 -12.08
N THR A 74 18.47 23.27 -12.13
CA THR A 74 19.10 22.07 -12.71
C THR A 74 18.55 21.70 -14.10
N GLY A 75 17.49 22.39 -14.55
CA GLY A 75 16.76 22.03 -15.75
C GLY A 75 15.71 20.93 -15.49
N PRO A 76 15.18 20.28 -16.54
CA PRO A 76 14.10 19.32 -16.41
C PRO A 76 14.40 18.19 -15.41
N VAL A 77 13.49 17.96 -14.47
CA VAL A 77 13.59 16.85 -13.51
C VAL A 77 13.04 15.57 -14.17
N PRO A 78 13.78 14.44 -14.11
CA PRO A 78 13.26 13.17 -14.59
C PRO A 78 11.97 12.77 -13.88
N LEU A 79 11.03 12.17 -14.62
CA LEU A 79 9.74 11.75 -14.07
C LEU A 79 9.89 10.84 -12.85
N ALA A 80 10.87 9.93 -12.85
CA ALA A 80 11.13 9.05 -11.71
C ALA A 80 11.50 9.82 -10.43
N SER A 81 12.31 10.88 -10.55
CA SER A 81 12.68 11.74 -9.42
C SER A 81 11.49 12.54 -8.94
N TYR A 82 10.69 13.10 -9.86
CA TYR A 82 9.44 13.78 -9.54
C TYR A 82 8.50 12.84 -8.75
N MET A 83 8.25 11.64 -9.26
CA MET A 83 7.39 10.64 -8.61
C MET A 83 7.93 10.25 -7.23
N ARG A 84 9.24 10.04 -7.09
CA ARG A 84 9.86 9.74 -5.80
C ARG A 84 9.63 10.86 -4.77
N MET A 85 9.78 12.11 -5.18
CA MET A 85 9.55 13.26 -4.29
C MET A 85 8.06 13.38 -3.91
N CYS A 86 7.16 13.20 -4.87
CA CYS A 86 5.71 13.24 -4.61
C CYS A 86 5.20 12.08 -3.75
N LEU A 87 5.78 10.88 -3.88
CA LEU A 87 5.30 9.70 -3.16
C LEU A 87 5.97 9.53 -1.79
N THR A 88 7.29 9.72 -1.72
CA THR A 88 8.10 9.37 -0.54
C THR A 88 9.04 10.49 -0.10
N GLY A 89 8.80 11.73 -0.55
CA GLY A 89 9.59 12.88 -0.11
C GLY A 89 9.30 13.25 1.35
N ASP A 90 10.32 13.73 2.06
CA ASP A 90 10.18 14.20 3.44
C ASP A 90 9.24 15.42 3.53
N ILE A 91 9.24 16.24 2.47
CA ILE A 91 8.40 17.42 2.33
C ILE A 91 7.21 17.05 1.46
N GLY A 92 6.03 16.89 2.06
CA GLY A 92 4.77 16.72 1.33
C GLY A 92 4.66 15.45 0.49
N GLY A 93 5.49 14.43 0.75
CA GLY A 93 5.34 13.11 0.15
C GLY A 93 4.02 12.46 0.56
N TYR A 94 3.36 11.79 -0.37
CA TYR A 94 2.05 11.20 -0.13
C TYR A 94 2.07 10.10 0.95
N TYR A 95 3.00 9.14 0.86
CA TYR A 95 3.09 7.99 1.78
C TYR A 95 3.91 8.26 3.05
N THR A 96 4.78 9.28 3.03
CA THR A 96 5.78 9.53 4.09
C THR A 96 5.66 10.92 4.72
N GLY A 97 4.97 11.85 4.07
CA GLY A 97 4.97 13.26 4.43
C GLY A 97 4.22 13.52 5.74
N LEU A 98 4.80 14.38 6.57
CA LEU A 98 4.23 14.89 7.83
C LEU A 98 3.05 15.86 7.63
N THR A 99 2.51 15.94 6.41
CA THR A 99 1.43 16.86 6.09
C THR A 99 0.13 16.23 6.58
N GLU A 100 -0.24 16.65 7.79
CA GLU A 100 -1.42 16.29 8.57
C GLU A 100 -1.28 14.98 9.38
N LYS A 101 -1.16 15.17 10.71
CA LYS A 101 -0.95 14.12 11.72
C LYS A 101 -2.00 13.00 11.72
N ASP A 102 -3.13 13.17 11.02
CA ASP A 102 -4.30 12.28 11.06
C ASP A 102 -4.78 11.83 9.67
N ARG A 103 -3.98 11.99 8.61
CA ARG A 103 -4.39 11.54 7.27
C ARG A 103 -4.20 10.03 7.11
N ASP A 104 -5.28 9.27 7.32
CA ASP A 104 -5.36 7.85 6.98
C ASP A 104 -5.58 7.68 5.48
N GLN A 105 -4.55 7.22 4.77
CA GLN A 105 -4.54 7.13 3.31
C GLN A 105 -5.28 5.89 2.79
N PHE A 106 -5.52 4.90 3.64
CA PHE A 106 -6.02 3.58 3.26
C PHE A 106 -7.45 3.33 3.75
N GLY A 107 -8.21 2.54 2.98
CA GLY A 107 -9.53 2.04 3.37
C GLY A 107 -10.68 2.97 2.95
N LEU A 108 -11.89 2.70 3.44
CA LEU A 108 -13.13 3.38 3.01
C LEU A 108 -13.15 4.90 3.30
N LYS A 109 -12.33 5.36 4.25
CA LYS A 109 -12.18 6.77 4.62
C LYS A 109 -10.94 7.43 4.02
N GLY A 110 -10.03 6.63 3.44
CA GLY A 110 -8.83 7.11 2.76
C GLY A 110 -9.08 7.40 1.28
N ASP A 111 -8.01 7.64 0.54
CA ASP A 111 -8.10 8.01 -0.87
C ASP A 111 -8.34 6.78 -1.78
N PHE A 112 -8.01 5.57 -1.30
CA PHE A 112 -8.26 4.32 -2.01
C PHE A 112 -8.46 3.14 -1.04
N VAL A 113 -9.24 2.15 -1.51
CA VAL A 113 -9.47 0.88 -0.82
C VAL A 113 -8.66 -0.23 -1.48
N THR A 114 -8.04 -1.11 -0.69
CA THR A 114 -7.26 -2.26 -1.18
C THR A 114 -7.98 -3.58 -0.88
N SER A 115 -7.63 -4.66 -1.60
CA SER A 115 -8.28 -5.97 -1.44
C SER A 115 -8.29 -6.51 0.00
N PRO A 116 -7.20 -6.42 0.78
CA PRO A 116 -7.20 -6.83 2.19
C PRO A 116 -8.21 -6.05 3.04
N GLU A 117 -8.47 -4.78 2.71
CA GLU A 117 -9.41 -3.92 3.45
C GLU A 117 -10.88 -4.17 3.07
N ILE A 118 -11.14 -4.82 1.93
CA ILE A 118 -12.51 -5.16 1.49
C ILE A 118 -12.96 -6.48 2.11
N SER A 119 -12.08 -7.49 2.16
CA SER A 119 -12.46 -8.81 2.62
C SER A 119 -11.28 -9.59 3.20
N GLN A 120 -11.48 -10.04 4.43
CA GLN A 120 -10.63 -11.01 5.13
C GLN A 120 -10.36 -12.28 4.31
N ILE A 121 -11.33 -12.71 3.47
CA ILE A 121 -11.20 -13.91 2.64
C ILE A 121 -9.97 -13.81 1.72
N PHE A 122 -9.62 -12.60 1.29
CA PHE A 122 -8.43 -12.38 0.48
C PHE A 122 -7.16 -12.84 1.22
N GLY A 123 -6.96 -12.40 2.46
CA GLY A 123 -5.81 -12.79 3.26
C GLY A 123 -5.81 -14.28 3.61
N GLU A 124 -6.99 -14.86 3.89
CA GLU A 124 -7.11 -16.30 4.15
C GLU A 124 -6.69 -17.16 2.95
N LEU A 125 -7.11 -16.78 1.74
CA LEU A 125 -6.74 -17.49 0.51
C LEU A 125 -5.24 -17.39 0.24
N VAL A 126 -4.62 -16.23 0.50
CA VAL A 126 -3.16 -16.08 0.39
C VAL A 126 -2.44 -16.93 1.44
N GLY A 127 -2.95 -17.01 2.66
CA GLY A 127 -2.43 -17.90 3.71
C GLY A 127 -2.49 -19.38 3.30
N ILE A 128 -3.61 -19.83 2.75
CA ILE A 128 -3.76 -21.20 2.23
C ILE A 128 -2.78 -21.45 1.08
N TRP A 129 -2.59 -20.48 0.19
CA TRP A 129 -1.62 -20.57 -0.89
C TRP A 129 -0.19 -20.78 -0.37
N PHE A 130 0.23 -20.06 0.68
CA PHE A 130 1.53 -20.29 1.32
C PHE A 130 1.71 -21.71 1.84
N VAL A 131 0.67 -22.28 2.48
CA VAL A 131 0.72 -23.67 2.97
C VAL A 131 0.82 -24.66 1.81
N ALA A 132 0.03 -24.46 0.75
CA ALA A 132 0.05 -25.31 -0.43
C ALA A 132 1.43 -25.30 -1.11
N GLU A 133 2.03 -24.12 -1.23
CA GLU A 133 3.35 -23.96 -1.83
C GLU A 133 4.47 -24.54 -0.95
N TRP A 134 4.39 -24.36 0.37
CA TRP A 134 5.33 -25.00 1.28
C TRP A 134 5.27 -26.54 1.24
N LEU A 135 4.07 -27.10 1.11
CA LEU A 135 3.89 -28.55 0.90
C LEU A 135 4.49 -29.00 -0.44
N SER A 136 4.29 -28.24 -1.52
CA SER A 136 4.81 -28.56 -2.84
C SER A 136 6.35 -28.58 -2.87
N GLN A 137 6.98 -27.72 -2.06
CA GLN A 137 8.43 -27.63 -1.89
C GLN A 137 9.01 -28.67 -0.93
N GLY A 138 8.21 -29.61 -0.42
CA GLY A 138 8.69 -30.68 0.45
C GLY A 138 8.90 -30.26 1.90
N LYS A 139 8.11 -29.30 2.39
CA LYS A 139 8.12 -28.84 3.78
C LYS A 139 9.48 -28.31 4.27
N PRO A 140 10.10 -27.34 3.56
CA PRO A 140 11.38 -26.77 4.00
C PRO A 140 11.27 -26.15 5.39
N LYS A 141 12.38 -26.21 6.14
CA LYS A 141 12.53 -25.49 7.41
C LYS A 141 13.06 -24.08 7.14
N ASN A 142 12.91 -23.20 8.13
CA ASN A 142 13.42 -21.83 8.11
C ASN A 142 12.79 -20.95 7.02
N VAL A 143 11.45 -20.94 6.97
CA VAL A 143 10.68 -20.14 6.04
C VAL A 143 10.71 -18.67 6.47
N HIS A 144 10.95 -17.78 5.51
CA HIS A 144 10.88 -16.33 5.73
C HIS A 144 9.69 -15.77 4.96
N LEU A 145 8.77 -15.10 5.66
CA LEU A 145 7.67 -14.37 5.02
C LEU A 145 8.07 -12.91 4.87
N ILE A 146 7.93 -12.34 3.67
CA ILE A 146 8.34 -10.96 3.37
C ILE A 146 7.18 -10.24 2.67
N GLU A 147 6.71 -9.15 3.25
CA GLU A 147 5.72 -8.26 2.65
C GLU A 147 6.33 -6.88 2.38
N LEU A 148 6.17 -6.40 1.14
CA LEU A 148 6.65 -5.09 0.70
C LEU A 148 5.47 -4.12 0.67
N GLY A 149 5.59 -3.00 1.39
CA GLY A 149 4.50 -2.02 1.51
C GLY A 149 3.23 -2.60 2.16
N PRO A 150 3.30 -3.09 3.41
CA PRO A 150 2.17 -3.77 4.04
C PRO A 150 0.99 -2.88 4.41
N GLY A 151 1.12 -1.55 4.22
CA GLY A 151 0.09 -0.59 4.58
C GLY A 151 -0.20 -0.65 6.08
N ARG A 152 -1.41 -1.07 6.46
CA ARG A 152 -1.82 -1.22 7.87
C ARG A 152 -1.38 -2.55 8.50
N GLY A 153 -0.87 -3.50 7.71
CA GLY A 153 -0.54 -4.85 8.16
C GLY A 153 -1.72 -5.83 8.14
N THR A 154 -2.89 -5.41 7.64
CA THR A 154 -4.13 -6.21 7.60
C THR A 154 -3.94 -7.54 6.86
N LEU A 155 -3.23 -7.53 5.72
CA LEU A 155 -2.97 -8.75 4.96
C LEU A 155 -2.12 -9.75 5.76
N MET A 156 -1.01 -9.30 6.36
CA MET A 156 -0.18 -10.16 7.19
C MET A 156 -0.94 -10.69 8.41
N ASP A 157 -1.77 -9.86 9.06
CA ASP A 157 -2.59 -10.31 10.19
C ASP A 157 -3.53 -11.45 9.79
N ASP A 158 -4.26 -11.29 8.68
CA ASP A 158 -5.15 -12.31 8.14
C ASP A 158 -4.38 -13.60 7.79
N ILE A 159 -3.24 -13.46 7.11
CA ILE A 159 -2.36 -14.59 6.77
C ILE A 159 -1.95 -15.32 8.05
N LEU A 160 -1.37 -14.64 9.04
CA LEU A 160 -0.86 -15.28 10.26
C LEU A 160 -1.97 -15.95 11.06
N ARG A 161 -3.17 -15.34 11.10
CA ARG A 161 -4.36 -15.96 11.68
C ARG A 161 -4.73 -17.26 10.96
N THR A 162 -4.71 -17.30 9.64
CA THR A 162 -4.93 -18.52 8.86
C THR A 162 -3.85 -19.56 9.11
N LEU A 163 -2.57 -19.17 9.08
CA LEU A 163 -1.42 -20.05 9.26
C LEU A 163 -1.38 -20.68 10.66
N SER A 164 -1.96 -20.04 11.67
CA SER A 164 -2.08 -20.60 13.03
C SER A 164 -2.81 -21.96 13.08
N ASN A 165 -3.66 -22.26 12.09
CA ASN A 165 -4.36 -23.53 11.95
C ASN A 165 -3.45 -24.66 11.41
N PHE A 166 -2.31 -24.32 10.80
CA PHE A 166 -1.38 -25.24 10.16
C PHE A 166 -0.07 -25.32 10.96
N LYS A 167 -0.10 -26.07 12.06
CA LYS A 167 0.97 -26.11 13.07
C LYS A 167 2.36 -26.40 12.49
N ASP A 168 2.48 -27.39 11.59
CA ASP A 168 3.76 -27.73 10.97
C ASP A 168 4.35 -26.56 10.18
N PHE A 169 3.51 -25.84 9.42
CA PHE A 169 3.96 -24.70 8.64
C PHE A 169 4.29 -23.52 9.54
N ALA A 170 3.43 -23.20 10.51
CA ALA A 170 3.66 -22.14 11.47
C ALA A 170 4.99 -22.32 12.24
N GLN A 171 5.35 -23.57 12.59
CA GLN A 171 6.63 -23.89 13.23
C GLN A 171 7.82 -23.80 12.28
N SER A 172 7.62 -23.88 10.97
CA SER A 172 8.69 -23.75 9.97
C SER A 172 9.09 -22.29 9.73
N ILE A 173 8.25 -21.32 10.11
CA ILE A 173 8.49 -19.89 9.90
C ILE A 173 9.55 -19.41 10.90
N GLU A 174 10.69 -19.01 10.35
CA GLU A 174 11.80 -18.45 11.11
C GLU A 174 11.58 -16.97 11.40
N SER A 175 11.13 -16.21 10.39
CA SER A 175 10.95 -14.77 10.56
C SER A 175 9.96 -14.17 9.57
N ILE A 176 9.40 -13.03 9.96
CA ILE A 176 8.47 -12.23 9.17
C ILE A 176 9.06 -10.84 8.98
N TYR A 177 9.13 -10.38 7.74
CA TYR A 177 9.71 -9.11 7.35
C TYR A 177 8.65 -8.20 6.74
N MET A 178 8.44 -7.04 7.37
CA MET A 178 7.55 -5.99 6.89
C MET A 178 8.40 -4.81 6.39
N VAL A 179 8.51 -4.64 5.08
CA VAL A 179 9.34 -3.59 4.46
C VAL A 179 8.48 -2.35 4.22
N GLU A 180 8.63 -1.36 5.09
CA GLU A 180 7.82 -0.14 5.10
C GLU A 180 8.68 1.11 5.33
N ALA A 181 8.50 2.11 4.46
CA ALA A 181 9.20 3.39 4.51
C ALA A 181 8.62 4.33 5.58
N SER A 182 7.30 4.33 5.76
CA SER A 182 6.60 5.21 6.69
C SER A 182 6.78 4.78 8.15
N ALA A 183 7.25 5.69 9.00
CA ALA A 183 7.44 5.42 10.43
C ALA A 183 6.11 5.19 11.17
N THR A 184 5.07 5.93 10.80
CA THR A 184 3.75 5.82 11.43
C THR A 184 3.10 4.47 11.13
N LEU A 185 3.20 4.00 9.88
CA LEU A 185 2.70 2.67 9.50
C LEU A 185 3.48 1.55 10.17
N ARG A 186 4.81 1.68 10.33
CA ARG A 186 5.59 0.69 11.09
C ARG A 186 5.09 0.52 12.52
N GLU A 187 4.80 1.61 13.22
CA GLU A 187 4.24 1.55 14.59
C GLU A 187 2.83 0.95 14.60
N ALA A 188 1.98 1.32 13.64
CA ALA A 188 0.64 0.75 13.51
C ALA A 188 0.69 -0.77 13.26
N GLN A 189 1.57 -1.22 12.37
CA GLN A 189 1.80 -2.65 12.07
C GLN A 189 2.34 -3.38 13.30
N LYS A 190 3.30 -2.81 14.02
CA LYS A 190 3.85 -3.39 15.25
C LYS A 190 2.75 -3.58 16.29
N LYS A 191 1.93 -2.54 16.53
CA LYS A 191 0.82 -2.61 17.47
C LYS A 191 -0.20 -3.67 17.06
N LEU A 192 -0.57 -3.73 15.77
CA LEU A 192 -1.53 -4.69 15.26
C LEU A 192 -1.04 -6.13 15.46
N LEU A 193 0.18 -6.43 15.00
CA LEU A 193 0.69 -7.78 14.97
C LEU A 193 1.19 -8.26 16.32
N CYS A 194 1.75 -7.38 17.16
CA CYS A 194 2.44 -7.74 18.40
C CYS A 194 1.71 -7.33 19.69
N GLY A 195 0.73 -6.44 19.59
CA GLY A 195 0.08 -5.81 20.75
C GLY A 195 0.93 -4.71 21.40
N ASP A 196 0.37 -4.10 22.46
CA ASP A 196 0.93 -2.90 23.12
C ASP A 196 2.22 -3.17 23.93
N GLU A 197 2.56 -4.43 24.20
CA GLU A 197 3.72 -4.85 25.02
C GLU A 197 5.01 -5.02 24.21
N ALA A 198 4.95 -4.85 22.88
CA ALA A 198 6.08 -5.06 21.99
C ALA A 198 7.10 -3.92 22.11
N LYS A 199 8.19 -4.14 22.86
CA LYS A 199 9.36 -3.26 22.89
C LYS A 199 10.16 -3.34 21.59
#